data_AF-A0AAF5PNP6-F1
#
_entry.id   AF-A0AAF5PNP6-F1
#
_cell.length_a   1.000
_cell.length_b   1.000
_cell.length_c   1.000
_cell.angle_alpha   90.00
_cell.angle_beta   90.00
_cell.angle_gamma   90.00
#
_symmetry.space_group_name_H-M   'P 1'
#
loop_
_entity.id
_entity.type
_entity.pdbx_description
1 polymer ?
#
loop_
_entity_poly.entity_id
_entity_poly.type
_entity_poly.pdbx_seq_one_letter_code
_entity_poly.pdbx_strand_id
1 'polypeptide(L)'
;MFLSDSITSKYDKCNECSNRRLECEDGMYRIQDFVADYIQYRIHIHGNRKVQNLVNPCRQGCENGLIRSVALIFEEKHKEELQKMVEILCENESFSCSQYIEIMEQFVCIHNESPSQMSYGRLIALIAFAGLIATRLIDMKYFAEVSMVMSYTSKFLHKRIALTWPYHKRSWSKFFDLARTIIKLNKTEKAESKVEKNEWRSAVSGLAVFGVVSIVVFTLFRFMLRTR
;
A
#
# COMPACT_ATOMS: atom_id res chain seq x y z
N MET A 1 12.98 -2.86 23.80
CA MET A 1 14.11 -3.78 23.61
C MET A 1 13.49 -5.18 23.56
N PHE A 2 13.30 -5.93 22.47
CA PHE A 2 13.75 -5.93 21.07
C PHE A 2 12.55 -6.34 20.20
N LEU A 3 12.09 -5.49 19.27
CA LEU A 3 11.14 -5.86 18.20
C LEU A 3 11.81 -5.80 16.81
N SER A 4 13.01 -5.22 16.74
CA SER A 4 13.83 -5.08 15.54
C SER A 4 14.37 -6.41 15.04
N ASP A 5 14.72 -7.33 15.93
CA ASP A 5 15.58 -8.46 15.58
C ASP A 5 14.78 -9.64 15.00
N SER A 6 13.49 -9.76 15.37
CA SER A 6 12.60 -10.79 14.81
C SER A 6 12.18 -10.49 13.37
N ILE A 7 12.22 -9.21 12.99
CA ILE A 7 11.93 -8.76 11.63
C ILE A 7 13.12 -9.12 10.74
N THR A 8 14.35 -8.81 11.17
CA THR A 8 15.59 -9.06 10.41
C THR A 8 15.79 -10.55 10.10
N SER A 9 15.55 -11.44 11.07
CA SER A 9 15.73 -12.89 10.91
C SER A 9 14.82 -13.53 9.84
N LYS A 10 13.61 -13.00 9.62
CA LYS A 10 12.71 -13.51 8.57
C LYS A 10 13.07 -13.03 7.17
N TYR A 11 13.81 -11.93 7.04
CA TYR A 11 14.22 -11.38 5.74
C TYR A 11 15.43 -12.11 5.14
N ASP A 12 16.30 -12.72 5.95
CA ASP A 12 17.44 -13.49 5.43
C ASP A 12 17.00 -14.76 4.68
N LYS A 13 15.88 -15.37 5.10
CA LYS A 13 15.25 -16.48 4.35
C LYS A 13 14.70 -16.08 2.98
N CYS A 14 14.49 -14.78 2.73
CA CYS A 14 14.00 -14.28 1.46
C CYS A 14 15.12 -14.18 0.41
N ASN A 15 16.37 -13.99 0.83
CA ASN A 15 17.53 -13.95 -0.06
C ASN A 15 17.85 -15.34 -0.66
N GLU A 16 17.66 -16.44 0.07
CA GLU A 16 17.85 -17.79 -0.50
C GLU A 16 16.78 -18.19 -1.53
N CYS A 17 15.57 -17.63 -1.45
CA CYS A 17 14.53 -17.86 -2.46
C CYS A 17 14.83 -17.19 -3.81
N SER A 18 15.73 -16.19 -3.84
CA SER A 18 16.00 -15.39 -5.04
C SER A 18 16.63 -16.19 -6.19
N ASN A 19 17.30 -17.31 -5.88
CA ASN A 19 18.06 -18.08 -6.89
C ASN A 19 17.29 -19.26 -7.50
N ARG A 20 16.05 -19.56 -7.07
CA ARG A 20 15.38 -20.82 -7.48
C ARG A 20 14.06 -20.71 -8.24
N ARG A 21 13.47 -19.52 -8.45
CA ARG A 21 12.17 -19.39 -9.15
C ARG A 21 12.08 -18.10 -9.96
N LEU A 22 12.82 -18.05 -11.07
CA LEU A 22 12.62 -17.09 -12.15
C LEU A 22 11.69 -17.64 -13.26
N GLU A 23 10.99 -18.73 -12.96
CA GLU A 23 9.98 -19.37 -13.82
C GLU A 23 8.67 -19.50 -13.02
N CYS A 24 8.08 -18.37 -12.61
CA CYS A 24 6.65 -18.33 -12.33
C CYS A 24 6.04 -17.66 -13.54
N GLU A 25 5.52 -18.47 -14.46
CA GLU A 25 4.92 -18.03 -15.71
C GLU A 25 3.96 -16.85 -15.49
N ASP A 26 3.99 -15.91 -16.43
CA ASP A 26 3.33 -14.60 -16.47
C ASP A 26 1.78 -14.64 -16.38
N GLY A 27 1.19 -15.78 -16.00
CA GLY A 27 -0.25 -16.06 -15.94
C GLY A 27 -0.88 -16.23 -14.54
N MET A 28 -0.13 -16.21 -13.43
CA MET A 28 -0.70 -16.54 -12.10
C MET A 28 -0.89 -15.38 -11.10
N TYR A 29 -0.43 -14.16 -11.37
CA TYR A 29 -0.59 -13.05 -10.41
C TYR A 29 -2.01 -12.47 -10.39
N ARG A 30 -2.79 -12.87 -9.39
CA ARG A 30 -4.11 -12.33 -9.12
C ARG A 30 -4.03 -11.18 -8.12
N ILE A 31 -4.42 -9.99 -8.53
CA ILE A 31 -4.47 -8.81 -7.66
C ILE A 31 -5.34 -9.03 -6.41
N GLN A 32 -6.36 -9.86 -6.52
CA GLN A 32 -7.21 -10.26 -5.40
C GLN A 32 -6.39 -10.87 -4.26
N ASP A 33 -5.41 -11.74 -4.59
CA ASP A 33 -4.57 -12.39 -3.60
C ASP A 33 -3.68 -11.37 -2.89
N PHE A 34 -3.10 -10.42 -3.63
CA PHE A 34 -2.28 -9.36 -3.05
C PHE A 34 -3.05 -8.43 -2.12
N VAL A 35 -4.26 -8.04 -2.50
CA VAL A 35 -5.14 -7.20 -1.68
C VAL A 35 -5.55 -7.94 -0.41
N ALA A 36 -6.02 -9.19 -0.55
CA ALA A 36 -6.45 -10.01 0.57
C ALA A 36 -5.30 -10.25 1.55
N ASP A 37 -4.13 -10.61 1.02
CA ASP A 37 -2.91 -10.84 1.78
C ASP A 37 -2.47 -9.60 2.56
N TYR A 38 -2.43 -8.43 1.91
CA TYR A 38 -2.02 -7.21 2.56
C TYR A 38 -2.99 -6.77 3.66
N ILE A 39 -4.30 -6.80 3.41
CA ILE A 39 -5.33 -6.45 4.39
C ILE A 39 -5.22 -7.35 5.62
N GLN A 40 -5.11 -8.66 5.43
CA GLN A 40 -4.96 -9.61 6.53
C GLN A 40 -3.67 -9.36 7.31
N TYR A 41 -2.56 -9.15 6.61
CA TYR A 41 -1.27 -8.83 7.22
C TYR A 41 -1.35 -7.53 8.03
N ARG A 42 -2.00 -6.49 7.50
CA ARG A 42 -2.15 -5.21 8.18
C ARG A 42 -3.01 -5.29 9.43
N ILE A 43 -4.14 -6.00 9.39
CA ILE A 43 -4.97 -6.26 10.58
C ILE A 43 -4.16 -7.02 11.63
N HIS A 44 -3.40 -8.03 11.20
CA HIS A 44 -2.59 -8.84 12.11
C HIS A 44 -1.55 -7.98 12.85
N ILE A 45 -0.79 -7.12 12.17
CA ILE A 45 0.22 -6.29 12.83
C ILE A 45 -0.37 -5.10 13.62
N HIS A 46 -1.63 -4.71 13.38
CA HIS A 46 -2.29 -3.60 14.10
C HIS A 46 -2.70 -3.96 15.52
N GLY A 47 -3.13 -5.21 15.76
CA GLY A 47 -3.65 -5.61 17.08
C GLY A 47 -3.46 -7.08 17.43
N ASN A 48 -2.59 -7.80 16.71
CA ASN A 48 -2.39 -9.25 16.83
C ASN A 48 -3.70 -10.08 16.68
N ARG A 49 -4.68 -9.55 15.93
CA ARG A 49 -5.98 -10.20 15.71
C ARG A 49 -5.90 -11.09 14.48
N LYS A 50 -6.32 -12.36 14.61
CA LYS A 50 -6.63 -13.21 13.44
C LYS A 50 -8.10 -13.01 13.10
N VAL A 51 -8.40 -12.58 11.87
CA VAL A 51 -9.79 -12.50 11.40
C VAL A 51 -10.17 -13.87 10.85
N GLN A 52 -11.05 -14.58 11.56
CA GLN A 52 -11.32 -16.01 11.31
C GLN A 52 -12.12 -16.30 10.02
N ASN A 53 -12.55 -15.29 9.24
CA ASN A 53 -13.47 -15.48 8.11
C ASN A 53 -13.07 -14.73 6.83
N LEU A 54 -11.81 -14.31 6.68
CA LEU A 54 -11.34 -13.67 5.43
C LEU A 54 -10.78 -14.72 4.46
N VAL A 55 -10.98 -14.47 3.16
CA VAL A 55 -10.49 -15.34 2.07
C VAL A 55 -8.99 -15.55 2.22
N ASN A 56 -8.55 -16.80 2.43
CA ASN A 56 -7.12 -17.11 2.53
C ASN A 56 -6.46 -16.87 1.16
N PRO A 57 -5.42 -16.01 1.08
CA PRO A 57 -4.72 -15.79 -0.18
C PRO A 57 -4.01 -17.07 -0.63
N CYS A 58 -3.99 -17.33 -1.94
CA CYS A 58 -3.15 -18.38 -2.52
C CYS A 58 -1.66 -18.09 -2.22
N ARG A 59 -0.83 -19.14 -2.04
CA ARG A 59 0.60 -19.03 -1.67
C ARG A 59 1.43 -18.31 -2.76
N GLN A 60 1.42 -16.98 -2.76
CA GLN A 60 2.36 -16.13 -3.48
C GLN A 60 3.44 -15.65 -2.49
N GLY A 61 4.34 -16.57 -2.11
CA GLY A 61 5.15 -16.44 -0.90
C GLY A 61 6.09 -15.24 -0.88
N CYS A 62 6.87 -15.01 -1.95
CA CYS A 62 7.86 -13.93 -2.00
C CYS A 62 7.27 -12.61 -2.46
N GLU A 63 6.35 -12.64 -3.42
CA GLU A 63 5.74 -11.45 -4.04
C GLU A 63 4.81 -10.71 -3.07
N ASN A 64 4.04 -11.46 -2.26
CA ASN A 64 3.26 -10.88 -1.17
C ASN A 64 4.18 -10.14 -0.19
N GLY A 65 5.35 -10.70 0.10
CA GLY A 65 6.37 -10.04 0.93
C GLY A 65 6.80 -8.69 0.37
N LEU A 66 7.04 -8.60 -0.94
CA LEU A 66 7.41 -7.35 -1.60
C LEU A 66 6.30 -6.30 -1.51
N ILE A 67 5.04 -6.68 -1.77
CA ILE A 67 3.91 -5.75 -1.65
C ILE A 67 3.76 -5.26 -0.22
N ARG A 68 3.81 -6.16 0.77
CA ARG A 68 3.74 -5.78 2.19
C ARG A 68 4.81 -4.77 2.55
N SER A 69 6.06 -5.01 2.15
CA SER A 69 7.17 -4.11 2.46
C SER A 69 6.98 -2.73 1.82
N VAL A 70 6.65 -2.66 0.53
CA VAL A 70 6.51 -1.39 -0.17
C VAL A 70 5.28 -0.61 0.31
N ALA A 71 4.17 -1.29 0.60
CA ALA A 71 2.98 -0.64 1.13
C ALA A 71 3.21 -0.10 2.56
N LEU A 72 3.94 -0.82 3.42
CA LEU A 72 4.34 -0.27 4.72
C LEU A 72 5.26 0.95 4.61
N ILE A 73 6.21 0.93 3.66
CA ILE A 73 7.08 2.09 3.39
C ILE A 73 6.22 3.28 2.94
N PHE A 74 5.24 3.03 2.06
CA PHE A 74 4.30 4.06 1.62
C PHE A 74 3.48 4.63 2.79
N GLU A 75 2.93 3.77 3.64
CA GLU A 75 2.18 4.19 4.83
C GLU A 75 3.02 5.05 5.78
N GLU A 76 4.27 4.67 6.03
CA GLU A 76 5.17 5.42 6.90
C GLU A 76 5.49 6.82 6.32
N LYS A 77 5.72 6.90 5.01
CA LYS A 77 6.07 8.16 4.33
C LYS A 77 4.87 9.09 4.11
N HIS A 78 3.64 8.58 4.14
CA HIS A 78 2.40 9.33 3.93
C HIS A 78 1.42 9.21 5.11
N LYS A 79 1.96 9.02 6.31
CA LYS A 79 1.18 8.67 7.50
C LYS A 79 0.10 9.70 7.81
N GLU A 80 0.47 10.98 7.84
CA GLU A 80 -0.45 12.05 8.23
C GLU A 80 -1.61 12.20 7.25
N GLU A 81 -1.32 12.10 5.95
CA GLU A 81 -2.33 12.23 4.90
C GLU A 81 -3.28 11.04 4.89
N LEU A 82 -2.74 9.83 4.99
CA LEU A 82 -3.56 8.62 5.04
C LEU A 82 -4.43 8.59 6.30
N GLN A 83 -3.90 9.03 7.45
CA GLN A 83 -4.67 9.12 8.69
C GLN A 83 -5.84 10.09 8.55
N LYS A 84 -5.63 11.27 7.97
CA LYS A 84 -6.72 12.23 7.70
C LYS A 84 -7.81 11.63 6.80
N MET A 85 -7.42 10.90 5.75
CA MET A 85 -8.40 10.23 4.88
C MET A 85 -9.21 9.15 5.63
N VAL A 86 -8.54 8.38 6.50
CA VAL A 86 -9.19 7.38 7.35
C VAL A 86 -10.15 8.03 8.34
N GLU A 87 -9.74 9.12 8.98
CA GLU A 87 -10.57 9.87 9.94
C GLU A 87 -11.83 10.43 9.29
N ILE A 88 -11.72 11.02 8.09
CA ILE A 88 -12.86 11.55 7.33
C ILE A 88 -13.81 10.42 6.92
N LEU A 89 -13.27 9.28 6.47
CA LEU A 89 -14.10 8.17 6.00
C LEU A 89 -14.79 7.41 7.15
N CYS A 90 -14.21 7.47 8.34
CA CYS A 90 -14.73 6.83 9.56
C CYS A 90 -15.22 7.84 10.60
N GLU A 91 -15.65 9.03 10.14
CA GLU A 91 -16.13 10.10 11.01
C GLU A 91 -17.36 9.63 11.80
N ASN A 92 -17.44 10.02 13.07
CA ASN A 92 -18.54 9.67 13.99
C ASN A 92 -18.81 8.16 14.13
N GLU A 93 -17.76 7.33 14.01
CA GLU A 93 -17.88 5.86 14.09
C GLU A 93 -18.84 5.24 13.05
N SER A 94 -19.04 5.95 11.95
CA SER A 94 -19.80 5.48 10.79
C SER A 94 -18.88 5.23 9.62
N PHE A 95 -19.18 4.22 8.79
CA PHE A 95 -18.44 3.96 7.55
C PHE A 95 -19.40 3.96 6.36
N SER A 96 -19.07 4.73 5.33
CA SER A 96 -19.83 4.75 4.08
C SER A 96 -19.06 4.10 2.95
N CYS A 97 -19.61 3.00 2.42
CA CYS A 97 -19.03 2.33 1.26
C CYS A 97 -19.05 3.22 0.01
N SER A 98 -20.02 4.13 -0.15
CA SER A 98 -20.06 5.04 -1.30
C SER A 98 -18.91 6.04 -1.24
N GLN A 99 -18.64 6.62 -0.06
CA GLN A 99 -17.51 7.52 0.16
C GLN A 99 -16.18 6.81 -0.04
N TYR A 100 -16.06 5.55 0.37
CA TYR A 100 -14.86 4.73 0.11
C TYR A 100 -14.59 4.61 -1.41
N ILE A 101 -15.63 4.30 -2.19
CA ILE A 101 -15.52 4.18 -3.65
C ILE A 101 -15.15 5.52 -4.29
N GLU A 102 -15.77 6.62 -3.85
CA GLU A 102 -15.45 7.98 -4.34
C GLU A 102 -13.96 8.32 -4.11
N ILE A 103 -13.44 8.05 -2.92
CA ILE A 103 -12.02 8.25 -2.60
C ILE A 103 -11.15 7.40 -3.53
N MET A 104 -11.48 6.12 -3.73
CA MET A 104 -10.74 5.24 -4.65
C MET A 104 -10.71 5.77 -6.09
N GLU A 105 -11.81 6.34 -6.57
CA GLU A 105 -11.87 6.95 -7.90
C GLU A 105 -10.97 8.18 -8.01
N GLN A 106 -10.87 8.99 -6.97
CA GLN A 106 -10.00 10.17 -6.93
C GLN A 106 -8.51 9.83 -7.04
N PHE A 107 -8.07 8.67 -6.54
CA PHE A 107 -6.68 8.20 -6.74
C PHE A 107 -6.31 8.04 -8.22
N VAL A 108 -7.30 7.86 -9.09
CA VAL A 108 -7.12 7.50 -10.49
C VAL A 108 -7.54 8.66 -11.42
N CYS A 109 -8.60 9.40 -11.08
CA CYS A 109 -9.11 10.55 -11.83
C CYS A 109 -8.31 11.82 -11.54
N ILE A 110 -7.15 11.96 -12.17
CA ILE A 110 -6.43 13.24 -12.24
C ILE A 110 -6.93 13.99 -13.48
N HIS A 111 -7.45 15.22 -13.31
CA HIS A 111 -8.07 16.03 -14.37
C HIS A 111 -7.24 16.24 -15.64
N ASN A 112 -5.92 15.97 -15.61
CA ASN A 112 -5.00 16.17 -16.73
C ASN A 112 -4.37 14.86 -17.27
N GLU A 113 -4.72 13.68 -16.75
CA GLU A 113 -4.25 12.40 -17.29
C GLU A 113 -5.39 11.69 -18.02
N SER A 114 -5.42 11.81 -19.35
CA SER A 114 -6.22 10.97 -20.22
C SER A 114 -5.31 10.03 -21.04
N PRO A 115 -5.47 8.70 -20.96
CA PRO A 115 -6.38 7.99 -20.07
C PRO A 115 -5.88 7.96 -18.62
N SER A 116 -6.81 7.94 -17.67
CA SER A 116 -6.58 7.76 -16.25
C SER A 116 -5.83 6.44 -15.96
N GLN A 117 -4.54 6.53 -15.64
CA GLN A 117 -3.62 5.37 -15.63
C GLN A 117 -3.56 4.64 -14.28
N MET A 118 -3.35 3.32 -14.27
CA MET A 118 -2.92 2.63 -13.05
C MET A 118 -1.40 2.54 -12.98
N SER A 119 -0.76 3.50 -12.31
CA SER A 119 0.68 3.45 -12.02
C SER A 119 0.97 2.50 -10.85
N TYR A 120 2.23 2.05 -10.72
CA TYR A 120 2.65 1.25 -9.57
C TYR A 120 2.48 1.98 -8.23
N GLY A 121 2.67 3.31 -8.22
CA GLY A 121 2.43 4.14 -7.05
C GLY A 121 0.95 4.15 -6.65
N ARG A 122 0.03 4.36 -7.61
CA ARG A 122 -1.43 4.30 -7.37
C ARG A 122 -1.88 2.93 -6.87
N LEU A 123 -1.33 1.86 -7.46
CA LEU A 123 -1.57 0.49 -7.01
C LEU A 123 -1.23 0.33 -5.53
N ILE A 124 0.00 0.70 -5.13
CA ILE A 124 0.44 0.56 -3.74
C ILE A 124 -0.35 1.48 -2.81
N ALA A 125 -0.62 2.71 -3.22
CA ALA A 125 -1.38 3.66 -2.41
C ALA A 125 -2.78 3.13 -2.07
N LEU A 126 -3.48 2.55 -3.05
CA LEU A 126 -4.80 1.96 -2.86
C LEU A 126 -4.76 0.71 -1.97
N ILE A 127 -3.74 -0.15 -2.13
CA ILE A 127 -3.53 -1.32 -1.25
C ILE A 127 -3.25 -0.88 0.19
N ALA A 128 -2.34 0.07 0.37
CA ALA A 128 -1.99 0.67 1.67
C ALA A 128 -3.24 1.26 2.35
N PHE A 129 -3.98 2.10 1.63
CA PHE A 129 -5.20 2.73 2.14
C PHE A 129 -6.28 1.70 2.52
N ALA A 130 -6.50 0.67 1.69
CA ALA A 130 -7.44 -0.40 2.01
C ALA A 130 -7.04 -1.15 3.29
N GLY A 131 -5.73 -1.39 3.50
CA GLY A 131 -5.21 -1.97 4.74
C GLY A 131 -5.50 -1.11 5.97
N LEU A 132 -5.28 0.21 5.88
CA LEU A 132 -5.56 1.14 6.98
C LEU A 132 -7.06 1.22 7.31
N ILE A 133 -7.93 1.34 6.30
CA ILE A 133 -9.37 1.32 6.52
C ILE A 133 -9.82 0.01 7.17
N ALA A 134 -9.29 -1.13 6.70
CA ALA A 134 -9.61 -2.42 7.29
C ALA A 134 -9.21 -2.50 8.77
N THR A 135 -8.07 -1.92 9.17
CA THR A 135 -7.70 -1.86 10.60
C THR A 135 -8.70 -1.05 11.42
N ARG A 136 -9.16 0.09 10.89
CA ARG A 136 -10.14 0.94 11.57
C ARG A 136 -11.51 0.26 11.70
N LEU A 137 -11.96 -0.41 10.64
CA LEU A 137 -13.22 -1.17 10.64
C LEU A 137 -13.19 -2.33 11.63
N ILE A 138 -12.05 -3.01 11.78
CA ILE A 138 -11.88 -4.06 12.80
C ILE A 138 -11.98 -3.50 14.22
N ASP A 139 -11.45 -2.29 14.47
CA ASP A 139 -11.60 -1.63 15.76
C ASP A 139 -13.06 -1.28 16.07
N MET A 140 -13.82 -0.93 15.03
CA MET A 140 -15.26 -0.63 15.09
C MET A 140 -16.15 -1.90 15.04
N LYS A 141 -15.56 -3.10 14.94
CA LYS A 141 -16.25 -4.40 14.82
C LYS A 141 -17.10 -4.56 13.54
N TYR A 142 -16.76 -3.82 12.49
CA TYR A 142 -17.42 -3.82 11.18
C TYR A 142 -16.76 -4.86 10.23
N PHE A 143 -16.94 -6.14 10.54
CA PHE A 143 -16.26 -7.23 9.82
C PHE A 143 -16.80 -7.45 8.39
N ALA A 144 -18.08 -7.19 8.16
CA ALA A 144 -18.69 -7.32 6.83
C ALA A 144 -18.10 -6.27 5.87
N GLU A 145 -17.91 -5.05 6.37
CA GLU A 145 -17.33 -3.91 5.68
C GLU A 145 -15.88 -4.17 5.28
N VAL A 146 -15.10 -4.87 6.12
CA VAL A 146 -13.73 -5.30 5.75
C VAL A 146 -13.75 -6.22 4.53
N SER A 147 -14.71 -7.15 4.47
CA SER A 147 -14.87 -8.04 3.32
C SER A 147 -15.31 -7.29 2.06
N MET A 148 -16.17 -6.27 2.22
CA MET A 148 -16.57 -5.38 1.14
C MET A 148 -15.37 -4.57 0.62
N VAL A 149 -14.60 -3.92 1.51
CA VAL A 149 -13.39 -3.18 1.15
C VAL A 149 -12.46 -4.07 0.33
N MET A 150 -12.12 -5.26 0.83
CA MET A 150 -11.28 -6.22 0.10
C MET A 150 -11.81 -6.54 -1.30
N SER A 151 -13.11 -6.82 -1.43
CA SER A 151 -13.75 -7.16 -2.71
C SER A 151 -13.74 -5.98 -3.69
N TYR A 152 -14.12 -4.79 -3.24
CA TYR A 152 -14.16 -3.59 -4.06
C TYR A 152 -12.76 -3.15 -4.50
N THR A 153 -11.80 -3.09 -3.58
CA THR A 153 -10.40 -2.76 -3.90
C THR A 153 -9.86 -3.70 -4.98
N SER A 154 -10.08 -5.00 -4.82
CA SER A 154 -9.59 -6.01 -5.76
C SER A 154 -10.22 -5.86 -7.14
N LYS A 155 -11.54 -5.70 -7.22
CA LYS A 155 -12.26 -5.53 -8.50
C LYS A 155 -11.85 -4.25 -9.21
N PHE A 156 -11.73 -3.14 -8.46
CA PHE A 156 -11.33 -1.85 -8.99
C PHE A 156 -9.91 -1.89 -9.56
N LEU A 157 -8.95 -2.41 -8.79
CA LEU A 157 -7.57 -2.55 -9.24
C LEU A 157 -7.47 -3.51 -10.43
N HIS A 158 -8.16 -4.65 -10.39
CA HIS A 158 -8.16 -5.62 -11.50
C HIS A 158 -8.60 -4.97 -12.82
N LYS A 159 -9.74 -4.27 -12.80
CA LYS A 159 -10.28 -3.57 -13.97
C LYS A 159 -9.28 -2.54 -14.50
N ARG A 160 -8.68 -1.73 -13.62
CA ARG A 160 -7.75 -0.66 -14.02
C ARG A 160 -6.40 -1.18 -14.51
N ILE A 161 -5.88 -2.24 -13.92
CA ILE A 161 -4.66 -2.92 -14.38
C ILE A 161 -4.88 -3.46 -15.79
N ALA A 162 -5.95 -4.25 -15.98
CA ALA A 162 -6.27 -4.84 -17.27
C ALA A 162 -6.43 -3.79 -18.38
N LEU A 163 -7.05 -2.65 -18.06
CA LEU A 163 -7.29 -1.57 -19.03
C LEU A 163 -6.07 -0.71 -19.33
N THR A 164 -5.10 -0.57 -18.43
CA THR A 164 -4.05 0.48 -18.57
C THR A 164 -2.63 -0.08 -18.66
N TRP A 165 -2.32 -1.21 -18.02
CA TRP A 165 -0.96 -1.73 -17.99
C TRP A 165 -0.43 -2.15 -19.38
N PRO A 166 -1.22 -2.81 -20.25
CA PRO A 166 -0.75 -3.18 -21.59
C PRO A 166 -0.28 -1.97 -22.40
N TYR A 167 -1.07 -0.89 -22.40
CA TYR A 167 -0.77 0.34 -23.16
C TYR A 167 0.52 1.03 -22.69
N HIS A 168 0.83 0.93 -21.39
CA HIS A 168 2.01 1.58 -20.81
C HIS A 168 3.18 0.63 -20.57
N LYS A 169 3.16 -0.57 -21.17
CA LYS A 169 4.21 -1.59 -21.04
C LYS A 169 4.55 -1.92 -19.58
N ARG A 170 3.56 -1.91 -18.69
CA ARG A 170 3.68 -2.26 -17.27
C ARG A 170 3.41 -3.75 -17.07
N SER A 171 4.09 -4.35 -16.09
CA SER A 171 3.95 -5.77 -15.75
C SER A 171 4.32 -6.02 -14.29
N TRP A 172 3.86 -7.14 -13.74
CA TRP A 172 4.19 -7.55 -12.37
C TRP A 172 5.71 -7.74 -12.18
N SER A 173 6.41 -8.34 -13.15
CA SER A 173 7.87 -8.46 -13.10
C SER A 173 8.56 -7.12 -12.89
N LYS A 174 8.21 -6.10 -13.71
CA LYS A 174 8.78 -4.75 -13.60
C LYS A 174 8.43 -4.09 -12.27
N PHE A 175 7.21 -4.33 -11.77
CA PHE A 175 6.82 -3.86 -10.45
C PHE A 175 7.71 -4.46 -9.35
N PHE A 176 7.97 -5.76 -9.37
CA PHE A 176 8.79 -6.42 -8.35
C PHE A 176 10.27 -6.00 -8.40
N ASP A 177 10.82 -5.72 -9.57
CA ASP A 177 12.16 -5.14 -9.70
C ASP A 177 12.25 -3.76 -9.04
N LEU A 178 11.26 -2.92 -9.29
CA LEU A 178 11.15 -1.60 -8.65
C LEU A 178 10.92 -1.74 -7.14
N ALA A 179 10.07 -2.67 -6.70
CA ALA A 179 9.81 -2.92 -5.29
C ALA A 179 11.09 -3.29 -4.53
N ARG A 180 11.90 -4.21 -5.07
CA ARG A 180 13.21 -4.58 -4.50
C ARG A 180 14.14 -3.37 -4.39
N THR A 181 14.17 -2.53 -5.42
CA THR A 181 14.96 -1.30 -5.44
C THR A 181 14.51 -0.32 -4.35
N ILE A 182 13.20 -0.06 -4.24
CA ILE A 182 12.62 0.82 -3.21
C ILE A 182 12.95 0.31 -1.81
N ILE A 183 12.83 -0.99 -1.56
CA ILE A 183 13.14 -1.58 -0.26
C ILE A 183 14.63 -1.40 0.08
N LYS A 184 15.52 -1.61 -0.89
CA LYS A 184 16.97 -1.41 -0.70
C LYS A 184 17.28 0.06 -0.38
N LEU A 185 16.74 1.00 -1.16
CA LEU A 185 16.94 2.44 -0.96
C LEU A 185 16.39 2.91 0.39
N ASN A 186 15.21 2.42 0.79
CA ASN A 186 14.63 2.79 2.08
C ASN A 186 15.46 2.22 3.26
N LYS A 187 16.12 1.07 3.09
CA LYS A 187 17.05 0.54 4.11
C LYS A 187 18.31 1.40 4.23
N THR A 188 18.88 1.85 3.12
CA THR A 188 20.05 2.75 3.14
C THR A 188 19.68 4.11 3.73
N GLU A 189 18.57 4.71 3.30
CA GLU A 189 18.04 5.97 3.85
C GLU A 189 17.79 5.87 5.37
N LYS A 190 17.25 4.74 5.86
CA LYS A 190 17.08 4.51 7.31
C LYS A 190 18.37 4.26 8.07
N ALA A 191 19.39 3.69 7.42
CA ALA A 191 20.70 3.49 8.03
C ALA A 191 21.45 4.83 8.10
N GLU A 192 21.44 5.60 7.01
CA GLU A 192 22.01 6.94 6.90
C GLU A 192 21.31 7.90 7.86
N SER A 193 19.99 7.99 7.88
CA SER A 193 19.26 8.85 8.83
C SER A 193 19.42 8.41 10.30
N LYS A 194 19.74 7.15 10.57
CA LYS A 194 20.14 6.71 11.92
C LYS A 194 21.55 7.19 12.24
N VAL A 195 22.51 7.00 11.35
CA VAL A 195 23.88 7.52 11.51
C VAL A 195 23.87 9.04 11.67
N GLU A 196 23.12 9.73 10.83
CA GLU A 196 22.88 11.17 10.88
C GLU A 196 22.12 11.55 12.16
N LYS A 197 21.08 10.85 12.62
CA LYS A 197 20.47 11.12 13.95
C LYS A 197 21.44 10.94 15.12
N ASN A 198 22.45 10.08 14.98
CA ASN A 198 23.48 9.88 15.99
C ASN A 198 24.50 11.03 15.98
N GLU A 199 24.69 11.69 14.83
CA GLU A 199 25.62 12.80 14.62
C GLU A 199 24.93 14.20 14.69
N TRP A 200 23.62 14.28 14.47
CA TRP A 200 22.83 15.49 14.28
C TRP A 200 21.68 15.60 15.31
N ARG A 201 22.09 15.86 16.55
CA ARG A 201 21.38 16.76 17.48
C ARG A 201 21.47 18.23 17.03
N SER A 202 21.85 18.48 15.78
CA SER A 202 22.19 19.76 15.20
C SER A 202 21.81 19.74 13.73
N ALA A 203 21.03 20.73 13.33
CA ALA A 203 20.71 21.11 11.97
C ALA A 203 19.67 20.24 11.23
N VAL A 204 18.84 20.96 10.50
CA VAL A 204 17.67 20.52 9.76
C VAL A 204 18.06 20.59 8.30
N SER A 205 17.82 19.54 7.51
CA SER A 205 17.19 19.64 6.19
C SER A 205 17.25 18.32 5.43
N GLY A 206 16.28 18.12 4.52
CA GLY A 206 16.40 17.22 3.38
C GLY A 206 15.57 15.94 3.50
N LEU A 207 14.99 15.39 2.44
CA LEU A 207 14.92 15.81 1.05
C LEU A 207 13.76 15.02 0.39
N ALA A 208 13.05 15.66 -0.52
CA ALA A 208 11.86 15.14 -1.17
C ALA A 208 12.16 13.96 -2.12
N VAL A 209 11.62 12.76 -1.83
CA VAL A 209 11.62 11.61 -2.77
C VAL A 209 10.22 11.30 -3.32
N PHE A 210 9.16 11.99 -2.87
CA PHE A 210 7.77 11.78 -3.34
C PHE A 210 7.11 13.05 -3.91
N GLY A 211 7.91 13.96 -4.45
CA GLY A 211 7.49 15.34 -4.71
C GLY A 211 6.55 15.61 -5.89
N VAL A 212 6.23 14.67 -6.78
CA VAL A 212 5.51 15.06 -8.03
C VAL A 212 4.19 14.33 -8.27
N VAL A 213 3.98 13.11 -7.74
CA VAL A 213 2.72 12.37 -8.00
C VAL A 213 1.69 12.56 -6.88
N SER A 214 2.14 12.76 -5.64
CA SER A 214 1.25 12.99 -4.50
C SER A 214 0.56 14.37 -4.55
N ILE A 215 1.21 15.40 -5.11
CA ILE A 215 0.67 16.77 -5.14
C ILE A 215 -0.62 16.88 -5.96
N VAL A 216 -0.76 16.11 -7.05
CA VAL A 216 -1.88 16.28 -7.98
C VAL A 216 -3.17 15.58 -7.52
N VAL A 217 -3.05 14.43 -6.83
CA VAL A 217 -4.20 13.84 -6.10
C VAL A 217 -4.58 14.75 -4.92
N PHE A 218 -3.60 15.45 -4.34
CA PHE A 218 -3.74 16.29 -3.17
C PHE A 218 -4.34 17.68 -3.44
N THR A 219 -4.09 18.30 -4.60
CA THR A 219 -4.75 19.56 -4.98
C THR A 219 -6.26 19.39 -5.14
N LEU A 220 -6.72 18.22 -5.59
CA LEU A 220 -8.14 17.91 -5.77
C LEU A 220 -8.86 17.64 -4.45
N PHE A 221 -8.22 16.91 -3.51
CA PHE A 221 -8.77 16.72 -2.17
C PHE A 221 -8.87 18.05 -1.40
N ARG A 222 -7.82 18.90 -1.49
CA ARG A 222 -7.82 20.22 -0.84
C ARG A 222 -8.83 21.20 -1.47
N PHE A 223 -9.13 21.06 -2.77
CA PHE A 223 -10.15 21.85 -3.46
C PHE A 223 -11.57 21.46 -3.03
N MET A 224 -11.84 20.15 -2.89
CA MET A 224 -13.14 19.63 -2.42
C MET A 224 -13.42 19.94 -0.95
N LEU A 225 -12.39 19.96 -0.09
CA LEU A 225 -12.50 20.41 1.31
C LEU A 225 -12.89 21.89 1.45
N ARG A 226 -12.77 22.70 0.39
CA ARG A 226 -13.10 24.13 0.41
C ARG A 226 -14.51 24.42 -0.10
N THR A 227 -15.17 23.46 -0.72
CA THR A 227 -16.50 23.62 -1.36
C THR A 227 -17.64 22.91 -0.61
N ARG A 228 -17.40 22.45 0.62
CA ARG A 228 -18.42 21.99 1.57
C ARG A 228 -18.38 22.86 2.82
#